data_AF-A0A258BNI0-F1
#
_entry.id   AF-A0A258BNI0-F1
#
_cell.length_a   1.000
_cell.length_b   1.000
_cell.length_c   1.000
_cell.angle_alpha   90.00
_cell.angle_beta   90.00
_cell.angle_gamma   90.00
#
_symmetry.space_group_name_H-M   'P 1'
#
loop_
_entity.id
_entity.type
_entity.pdbx_description
1 polymer ?
#
loop_
_entity_poly.entity_id
_entity_poly.type
_entity_poly.pdbx_seq_one_letter_code
_entity_poly.pdbx_strand_id
1 'polypeptide(L)'
;MVEEAAGGREVDAVTLAPFFSRNEDWPALERVLSAAHLNAGARERTKSYLEQIVDLGRRRRMVYGLQDVVKAARDGSGSPEDLIVLADEAVAELAEEGAENDQAPASVYAERVIESFGRPIVGVKCGNIGSLDSVLGFLRPGEFIVAGGRPGMGKTSVACSYAWGAASLGHPVLLFSLEMSADELTRRLLADMCYTPRGGVEYEKVRDGRVTGDDLRCVVAAKRRLDNLPLEISDRAGLTIATLTRRVRRHKRRLAANGQKLELVII
;
A
#
# COMPACT_ATOMS: atom_id res chain seq x y z
N MET A 1 -8.71 28.19 -23.10
CA MET A 1 -7.53 27.47 -23.66
C MET A 1 -7.82 26.01 -23.93
N VAL A 2 -8.16 25.20 -22.91
CA VAL A 2 -8.45 23.75 -23.10
C VAL A 2 -9.61 23.50 -24.06
N GLU A 3 -10.72 24.24 -23.90
CA GLU A 3 -11.89 24.14 -24.79
C GLU A 3 -11.59 24.53 -26.25
N GLU A 4 -10.79 25.58 -26.46
CA GLU A 4 -10.39 26.04 -27.80
C GLU A 4 -9.43 25.06 -28.50
N ALA A 5 -8.47 24.51 -27.75
CA ALA A 5 -7.56 23.48 -28.24
C ALA A 5 -8.30 22.17 -28.56
N ALA A 6 -9.30 21.78 -27.74
CA ALA A 6 -10.15 20.63 -28.01
C ALA A 6 -11.04 20.81 -29.26
N GLY A 7 -11.38 22.06 -29.60
CA GLY A 7 -12.05 22.43 -30.85
C GLY A 7 -11.15 22.51 -32.09
N GLY A 8 -9.85 22.19 -31.96
CA GLY A 8 -8.89 22.18 -33.06
C GLY A 8 -8.42 23.56 -33.53
N ARG A 9 -8.68 24.63 -32.76
CA ARG A 9 -8.27 26.00 -33.09
C ARG A 9 -6.89 26.30 -32.50
N GLU A 10 -6.08 27.09 -33.21
CA GLU A 10 -4.82 27.60 -32.64
C GLU A 10 -5.10 28.54 -31.47
N VAL A 11 -4.38 28.31 -30.38
CA VAL A 11 -4.54 29.06 -29.14
C VAL A 11 -3.38 30.06 -29.01
N ASP A 12 -3.70 31.34 -29.14
CA ASP A 12 -2.76 32.45 -28.97
C ASP A 12 -3.43 33.63 -28.25
N ALA A 13 -2.67 34.70 -28.02
CA ALA A 13 -3.17 35.88 -27.30
C ALA A 13 -4.33 36.58 -28.04
N VAL A 14 -4.36 36.53 -29.37
CA VAL A 14 -5.40 37.14 -30.21
C VAL A 14 -6.66 36.28 -30.19
N THR A 15 -6.53 34.95 -30.25
CA THR A 15 -7.68 34.04 -30.21
C THR A 15 -8.30 33.94 -28.82
N LEU A 16 -7.52 34.19 -27.75
CA LEU A 16 -8.04 34.21 -26.37
C LEU A 16 -8.64 35.56 -25.94
N ALA A 17 -8.18 36.69 -26.49
CA ALA A 17 -8.61 38.03 -26.05
C ALA A 17 -10.15 38.25 -26.00
N PRO A 18 -10.96 37.77 -26.98
CA PRO A 18 -12.41 37.94 -26.94
C PRO A 18 -13.12 37.21 -25.79
N PHE A 19 -12.52 36.14 -25.25
CA PHE A 19 -13.11 35.36 -24.16
C PHE A 19 -12.98 36.04 -22.80
N PHE A 20 -12.01 36.94 -22.65
CA PHE A 20 -11.71 37.61 -21.40
C PHE A 20 -12.02 39.11 -21.43
N SER A 21 -12.37 39.67 -22.58
CA SER A 21 -12.69 41.11 -22.72
C SER A 21 -13.90 41.58 -21.88
N ARG A 22 -14.69 40.65 -21.32
CA ARG A 22 -15.81 40.91 -20.39
C ARG A 22 -15.52 40.54 -18.94
N ASN A 23 -14.32 40.02 -18.65
CA ASN A 23 -13.93 39.58 -17.33
C ASN A 23 -13.21 40.73 -16.61
N GLU A 24 -13.68 41.13 -15.43
CA GLU A 24 -13.11 42.23 -14.65
C GLU A 24 -11.62 42.01 -14.31
N ASP A 25 -11.19 40.75 -14.24
CA ASP A 25 -9.82 40.36 -13.94
C ASP A 25 -8.86 40.42 -15.15
N TRP A 26 -9.36 40.68 -16.36
CA TRP A 26 -8.54 40.66 -17.59
C TRP A 26 -7.35 41.62 -17.58
N PRO A 27 -7.46 42.88 -17.11
CA PRO A 27 -6.29 43.78 -17.06
C PRO A 27 -5.17 43.25 -16.16
N ALA A 28 -5.52 42.53 -15.08
CA ALA A 28 -4.52 41.90 -14.21
C ALA A 28 -3.91 40.65 -14.86
N LEU A 29 -4.74 39.84 -15.52
CA LEU A 29 -4.31 38.64 -16.24
C LEU A 29 -3.41 38.97 -17.43
N GLU A 30 -3.77 39.99 -18.21
CA GLU A 30 -3.01 40.53 -19.33
C GLU A 30 -1.62 40.96 -18.87
N ARG A 31 -1.52 41.69 -17.76
CA ARG A 31 -0.23 42.11 -17.20
C ARG A 31 0.68 40.95 -16.83
N VAL A 32 0.12 39.86 -16.31
CA VAL A 32 0.86 38.62 -15.97
C VAL A 32 1.26 37.86 -17.23
N LEU A 33 0.37 37.76 -18.22
CA LEU A 33 0.62 37.07 -19.49
C LEU A 33 1.65 37.82 -20.35
N SER A 34 1.59 39.15 -20.37
CA SER A 34 2.60 40.01 -21.02
C SER A 34 3.95 39.87 -20.33
N ALA A 35 3.99 39.80 -19.00
CA ALA A 35 5.22 39.54 -18.25
C ALA A 35 5.79 38.13 -18.52
N ALA A 36 4.92 37.12 -18.71
CA ALA A 36 5.32 35.77 -19.09
C ALA A 36 5.85 35.70 -20.54
N HIS A 37 5.30 36.51 -21.45
CA HIS A 37 5.76 36.67 -22.84
C HIS A 37 7.18 37.26 -22.95
N LEU A 38 7.64 38.02 -21.95
CA LEU A 38 8.99 38.60 -21.93
C LEU A 38 10.10 37.56 -21.69
N ASN A 39 9.77 36.33 -21.29
CA ASN A 39 10.73 35.23 -21.18
C ASN A 39 10.85 34.45 -22.49
N ALA A 40 11.55 35.03 -23.46
CA ALA A 40 11.99 34.35 -24.68
C ALA A 40 12.88 33.14 -24.30
N GLY A 41 12.29 31.94 -24.33
CA GLY A 41 12.86 30.70 -23.80
C GLY A 41 11.83 29.81 -23.10
N ALA A 42 10.62 30.32 -22.87
CA ALA A 42 9.53 29.61 -22.22
C ALA A 42 9.18 28.26 -22.89
N ARG A 43 9.26 28.14 -24.22
CA ARG A 43 8.95 26.88 -24.93
C ARG A 43 9.83 25.71 -24.50
N GLU A 44 11.14 25.93 -24.35
CA GLU A 44 12.11 24.89 -23.94
C GLU A 44 11.98 24.52 -22.46
N ARG A 45 11.45 25.45 -21.64
CA ARG A 45 11.30 25.27 -20.18
C ARG A 45 9.85 25.02 -19.74
N THR A 46 8.90 24.94 -20.67
CA THR A 46 7.46 24.74 -20.40
C THR A 46 7.22 23.59 -19.44
N LYS A 47 7.90 22.46 -19.66
CA LYS A 47 7.79 21.27 -18.82
C LYS A 47 8.21 21.56 -17.37
N SER A 48 9.33 22.25 -17.17
CA SER A 48 9.82 22.60 -15.83
C SER A 48 8.89 23.58 -15.11
N TYR A 49 8.30 24.54 -15.84
CA TYR A 49 7.30 25.45 -15.25
C TYR A 49 6.01 24.72 -14.90
N LEU A 50 5.53 23.80 -15.75
CA LEU A 50 4.38 22.96 -15.44
C LEU A 50 4.63 22.09 -14.20
N GLU A 51 5.80 21.46 -14.11
CA GLU A 51 6.20 20.68 -12.94
C GLU A 51 6.20 21.54 -11.66
N GLN A 52 6.72 22.77 -11.72
CA GLN A 52 6.70 23.70 -10.58
C GLN A 52 5.28 24.16 -10.22
N ILE A 53 4.43 24.48 -11.20
CA ILE A 53 3.04 24.88 -10.95
C ILE A 53 2.26 23.74 -10.31
N VAL A 54 2.45 22.51 -10.79
CA VAL A 54 1.85 21.30 -10.21
C VAL A 54 2.36 21.09 -8.78
N ASP A 55 3.67 21.20 -8.53
CA ASP A 55 4.23 21.09 -7.17
C ASP A 55 3.64 22.14 -6.21
N LEU A 56 3.58 23.40 -6.63
CA LEU A 56 2.98 24.48 -5.85
C LEU A 56 1.47 24.26 -5.62
N GLY A 57 0.76 23.72 -6.61
CA GLY A 57 -0.65 23.33 -6.48
C GLY A 57 -0.86 22.24 -5.42
N ARG A 58 -0.03 21.18 -5.46
CA ARG A 58 -0.03 20.10 -4.46
C ARG A 58 0.25 20.60 -3.05
N ARG A 59 1.23 21.51 -2.89
CA ARG A 59 1.53 22.13 -1.60
C ARG A 59 0.34 22.93 -1.06
N ARG A 60 -0.34 23.71 -1.90
CA ARG A 60 -1.54 24.46 -1.49
C ARG A 60 -2.66 23.52 -1.04
N ARG A 61 -2.96 22.47 -1.82
CA ARG A 61 -3.94 21.45 -1.44
C ARG A 61 -3.61 20.78 -0.10
N MET A 62 -2.33 20.44 0.14
CA MET A 62 -1.87 19.91 1.44
C MET A 62 -2.15 20.87 2.59
N VAL A 63 -1.85 22.16 2.40
CA VAL A 63 -2.11 23.18 3.42
C VAL A 63 -3.61 23.25 3.74
N TYR A 64 -4.47 23.27 2.73
CA TYR A 64 -5.92 23.30 2.94
C TYR A 64 -6.44 22.06 3.66
N GLY A 65 -6.05 20.86 3.23
CA GLY A 65 -6.48 19.62 3.89
C GLY A 65 -6.01 19.50 5.35
N LEU A 66 -4.81 19.97 5.67
CA LEU A 66 -4.31 19.99 7.06
C LEU A 66 -4.95 21.11 7.91
N GLN A 67 -5.42 22.19 7.31
CA GLN A 67 -6.15 23.25 8.03
C GLN A 67 -7.46 22.72 8.60
N ASP A 68 -8.15 21.81 7.90
CA ASP A 68 -9.36 21.17 8.41
C ASP A 68 -9.07 20.30 9.64
N VAL A 69 -7.93 19.60 9.67
CA VAL A 69 -7.46 18.85 10.84
C VAL A 69 -7.19 19.79 12.02
N VAL A 70 -6.48 20.91 11.77
CA VAL A 70 -6.18 21.92 12.81
C VAL A 70 -7.47 22.50 13.38
N LYS A 71 -8.47 22.75 12.53
CA LYS A 71 -9.77 23.26 12.95
C LYS A 71 -10.51 22.24 13.82
N ALA A 72 -10.62 20.99 13.36
CA ALA A 72 -11.28 19.91 14.11
C ALA A 72 -10.64 19.69 15.48
N ALA A 73 -9.30 19.73 15.56
CA ALA A 73 -8.56 19.61 16.80
C ALA A 73 -8.81 20.75 17.79
N ARG A 74 -8.99 21.99 17.29
CA ARG A 74 -9.26 23.17 18.12
C ARG A 74 -10.69 23.23 18.64
N ASP A 75 -11.64 22.83 17.80
CA ASP A 75 -13.06 22.91 18.12
C ASP A 75 -13.54 21.70 18.95
N GLY A 76 -12.64 20.75 19.25
CA GLY A 76 -12.94 19.53 20.01
C GLY A 76 -13.83 18.55 19.26
N SER A 77 -13.91 18.68 17.92
CA SER A 77 -14.71 17.82 17.09
C SER A 77 -13.91 16.58 16.68
N GLY A 78 -14.37 15.42 17.18
CA GLY A 78 -13.76 14.12 16.90
C GLY A 78 -12.75 13.67 17.96
N SER A 79 -12.56 12.35 18.06
CA SER A 79 -11.52 11.77 18.91
C SER A 79 -10.12 12.01 18.32
N PRO A 80 -9.04 11.94 19.12
CA PRO A 80 -7.67 11.97 18.59
C PRO A 80 -7.43 10.95 17.47
N GLU A 81 -8.06 9.78 17.54
CA GLU A 81 -8.01 8.75 16.51
C GLU A 81 -8.63 9.22 15.18
N ASP A 82 -9.75 9.95 15.24
CA ASP A 82 -10.44 10.51 14.08
C ASP A 82 -9.63 11.62 13.42
N LEU A 83 -8.99 12.49 14.22
CA LEU A 83 -8.09 13.53 13.70
C LEU A 83 -6.90 12.94 12.94
N ILE A 84 -6.40 11.78 13.38
CA ILE A 84 -5.38 11.04 12.65
C ILE A 84 -5.96 10.47 11.34
N VAL A 85 -7.26 10.12 11.26
CA VAL A 85 -7.95 9.70 10.00
C VAL A 85 -7.88 10.82 9.00
N LEU A 86 -8.40 11.97 9.42
CA LEU A 86 -8.53 13.14 8.57
C LEU A 86 -7.16 13.60 8.03
N ALA A 87 -6.13 13.57 8.89
CA ALA A 87 -4.77 13.92 8.49
C ALA A 87 -4.17 12.95 7.47
N ASP A 88 -4.38 11.64 7.64
CA ASP A 88 -3.90 10.64 6.69
C ASP A 88 -4.62 10.72 5.34
N GLU A 89 -5.92 11.05 5.33
CA GLU A 89 -6.71 11.24 4.10
C GLU A 89 -6.23 12.46 3.31
N ALA A 90 -6.07 13.62 3.96
CA ALA A 90 -5.55 14.84 3.33
C ALA A 90 -4.16 14.65 2.69
N VAL A 91 -3.34 13.76 3.25
CA VAL A 91 -2.03 13.43 2.68
C VAL A 91 -2.13 12.37 1.58
N ALA A 92 -3.09 11.46 1.65
CA ALA A 92 -3.24 10.37 0.68
C ALA A 92 -3.77 10.86 -0.68
N GLU A 93 -4.72 11.79 -0.69
CA GLU A 93 -5.31 12.37 -1.91
C GLU A 93 -4.23 12.97 -2.83
N LEU A 94 -3.19 13.57 -2.24
CA LEU A 94 -2.05 14.14 -2.96
C LEU A 94 -1.14 13.11 -3.64
N ALA A 95 -1.19 11.84 -3.19
CA ALA A 95 -0.40 10.75 -3.76
C ALA A 95 -1.07 10.11 -4.99
N GLU A 96 -2.40 10.23 -5.11
CA GLU A 96 -3.19 9.59 -6.16
C GLU A 96 -3.31 10.44 -7.44
N GLU A 97 -3.26 11.77 -7.35
CA GLU A 97 -3.31 12.70 -8.51
C GLU A 97 -2.06 12.69 -9.42
N GLY A 98 -1.11 11.78 -9.21
CA GLY A 98 0.03 11.55 -10.11
C GLY A 98 -0.26 10.54 -11.23
N ALA A 99 -1.45 9.94 -11.26
CA ALA A 99 -1.80 8.81 -12.11
C ALA A 99 -2.64 9.17 -13.36
N GLU A 100 -2.55 10.39 -13.88
CA GLU A 100 -3.24 10.74 -15.14
C GLU A 100 -2.40 10.34 -16.37
N ASN A 101 -2.45 9.05 -16.70
CA ASN A 101 -2.47 8.54 -18.07
C ASN A 101 -2.95 7.07 -18.04
N ASP A 102 -4.19 6.88 -17.60
CA ASP A 102 -4.79 5.56 -17.33
C ASP A 102 -5.24 4.82 -18.60
N GLN A 103 -5.04 5.41 -19.78
CA GLN A 103 -5.45 4.81 -21.05
C GLN A 103 -4.32 4.92 -22.07
N ALA A 104 -3.83 3.76 -22.49
CA ALA A 104 -2.96 3.60 -23.66
C ALA A 104 -3.48 2.45 -24.53
N PRO A 105 -3.15 2.42 -25.83
CA PRO A 105 -3.44 1.26 -26.66
C PRO A 105 -2.84 -0.02 -26.07
N ALA A 106 -3.57 -1.14 -26.16
CA ALA A 106 -3.13 -2.44 -25.65
C ALA A 106 -1.73 -2.85 -26.16
N SER A 107 -1.36 -2.42 -27.36
CA SER A 107 -0.04 -2.64 -27.96
C SER A 107 1.12 -2.07 -27.12
N VAL A 108 0.93 -0.92 -26.48
CA VAL A 108 1.94 -0.31 -25.60
C VAL A 108 2.18 -1.17 -24.36
N TYR A 109 1.13 -1.79 -23.81
CA TYR A 109 1.28 -2.73 -22.70
C TYR A 109 1.86 -4.07 -23.15
N ALA A 110 1.50 -4.53 -24.35
CA ALA A 110 2.04 -5.78 -24.91
C ALA A 110 3.56 -5.71 -25.09
N GLU A 111 4.09 -4.57 -25.54
CA GLU A 111 5.54 -4.34 -25.63
C GLU A 111 6.21 -4.47 -24.26
N ARG A 112 5.65 -3.83 -23.22
CA ARG A 112 6.13 -3.97 -21.83
C ARG A 112 6.09 -5.42 -21.33
N VAL A 113 5.09 -6.19 -21.73
CA VAL A 113 4.99 -7.62 -21.37
C VAL A 113 6.09 -8.43 -22.06
N ILE A 114 6.32 -8.19 -23.36
CA ILE A 114 7.38 -8.87 -24.12
C ILE A 114 8.76 -8.55 -23.51
N GLU A 115 9.02 -7.28 -23.17
CA GLU A 115 10.26 -6.85 -22.50
C GLU A 115 10.47 -7.47 -21.11
N SER A 116 9.39 -7.97 -20.48
CA SER A 116 9.46 -8.65 -19.19
C SER A 116 9.83 -10.12 -19.30
N PHE A 117 9.77 -10.73 -20.49
CA PHE A 117 10.11 -12.13 -20.68
C PHE A 117 11.60 -12.39 -20.36
N GLY A 118 11.86 -13.52 -19.70
CA GLY A 118 13.19 -13.89 -19.23
C GLY A 118 13.65 -13.18 -17.95
N ARG A 119 12.90 -12.18 -17.45
CA ARG A 119 13.16 -11.58 -16.13
C ARG A 119 12.66 -12.53 -15.02
N PRO A 120 13.35 -12.57 -13.86
CA PRO A 120 12.87 -13.32 -12.71
C PRO A 120 11.51 -12.79 -12.25
N ILE A 121 10.61 -13.70 -11.91
CA ILE A 121 9.29 -13.34 -11.39
C ILE A 121 9.47 -12.73 -10.01
N VAL A 122 9.00 -11.49 -9.84
CA VAL A 122 8.98 -10.80 -8.55
C VAL A 122 7.64 -11.09 -7.87
N GLY A 123 7.69 -11.69 -6.69
CA GLY A 123 6.52 -11.95 -5.88
C GLY A 123 6.85 -12.77 -4.64
N VAL A 124 5.81 -13.09 -3.87
CA VAL A 124 5.91 -13.85 -2.62
C VAL A 124 5.41 -15.27 -2.87
N LYS A 125 6.12 -16.27 -2.35
CA LYS A 125 5.66 -17.67 -2.36
C LYS A 125 5.46 -18.18 -0.93
N CYS A 126 4.71 -19.26 -0.77
CA CYS A 126 4.47 -19.90 0.52
C CYS A 126 5.76 -20.48 1.10
N GLY A 127 6.55 -21.21 0.30
CA GLY A 127 7.78 -21.86 0.73
C GLY A 127 7.59 -23.14 1.56
N ASN A 128 6.51 -23.25 2.32
CA ASN A 128 6.23 -24.40 3.19
C ASN A 128 5.28 -25.44 2.58
N ILE A 129 4.29 -24.98 1.80
CA ILE A 129 3.29 -25.86 1.20
C ILE A 129 3.60 -25.98 -0.29
N GLY A 130 4.42 -26.98 -0.66
CA GLY A 130 4.89 -27.15 -2.04
C GLY A 130 3.77 -27.32 -3.07
N SER A 131 2.67 -27.98 -2.69
CA SER A 131 1.49 -28.08 -3.55
C SER A 131 0.83 -26.72 -3.79
N LEU A 132 0.80 -25.85 -2.80
CA LEU A 132 0.25 -24.50 -2.93
C LEU A 132 1.14 -23.62 -3.81
N ASP A 133 2.46 -23.70 -3.63
CA ASP A 133 3.43 -23.03 -4.50
C ASP A 133 3.33 -23.51 -5.95
N SER A 134 3.04 -24.81 -6.18
CA SER A 134 2.87 -25.34 -7.53
C SER A 134 1.61 -24.82 -8.24
N VAL A 135 0.56 -24.49 -7.49
CA VAL A 135 -0.73 -24.04 -8.03
C VAL A 135 -0.78 -22.52 -8.14
N LEU A 136 -0.37 -21.79 -7.10
CA LEU A 136 -0.42 -20.33 -7.06
C LEU A 136 0.82 -19.68 -7.67
N GLY A 137 1.97 -20.35 -7.62
CA GLY A 137 3.24 -19.73 -7.96
C GLY A 137 3.59 -18.58 -7.02
N PHE A 138 4.11 -17.50 -7.60
CA PHE A 138 4.41 -16.27 -6.88
C PHE A 138 3.20 -15.34 -6.87
N LEU A 139 2.79 -14.89 -5.69
CA LEU A 139 1.82 -13.81 -5.53
C LEU A 139 2.50 -12.50 -5.93
N ARG A 140 1.97 -11.86 -6.97
CA ARG A 140 2.57 -10.66 -7.55
C ARG A 140 2.08 -9.41 -6.81
N PRO A 141 2.90 -8.34 -6.76
CA PRO A 141 2.45 -7.07 -6.19
C PRO A 141 1.18 -6.56 -6.88
N GLY A 142 0.16 -6.22 -6.08
CA GLY A 142 -1.14 -5.73 -6.56
C GLY A 142 -2.21 -6.81 -6.70
N GLU A 143 -1.86 -8.10 -6.55
CA GLU A 143 -2.86 -9.16 -6.52
C GLU A 143 -3.64 -9.19 -5.20
N PHE A 144 -4.94 -9.43 -5.30
CA PHE A 144 -5.83 -9.66 -4.16
C PHE A 144 -6.34 -11.11 -4.21
N ILE A 145 -5.99 -11.89 -3.19
CA ILE A 145 -6.24 -13.33 -3.14
C ILE A 145 -7.15 -13.64 -1.98
N VAL A 146 -8.20 -14.41 -2.26
CA VAL A 146 -9.22 -14.79 -1.28
C VAL A 146 -9.18 -16.30 -1.05
N ALA A 147 -8.95 -16.70 0.21
CA ALA A 147 -9.00 -18.10 0.62
C ALA A 147 -10.39 -18.45 1.20
N GLY A 148 -11.22 -19.11 0.38
CA GLY A 148 -12.55 -19.57 0.78
C GLY A 148 -12.56 -20.97 1.41
N GLY A 149 -13.42 -21.19 2.40
CA GLY A 149 -13.60 -22.50 3.02
C GLY A 149 -14.62 -22.47 4.16
N ARG A 150 -15.27 -23.60 4.46
CA ARG A 150 -16.23 -23.69 5.56
C ARG A 150 -15.53 -23.52 6.93
N PRO A 151 -16.25 -23.15 8.01
CA PRO A 151 -15.71 -23.20 9.36
C PRO A 151 -15.07 -24.56 9.66
N GLY A 152 -13.91 -24.56 10.33
CA GLY A 152 -13.17 -25.79 10.63
C GLY A 152 -12.34 -26.39 9.48
N MET A 153 -12.46 -25.92 8.24
CA MET A 153 -11.69 -26.46 7.10
C MET A 153 -10.22 -26.00 7.03
N GLY A 154 -9.68 -25.40 8.09
CA GLY A 154 -8.24 -25.09 8.18
C GLY A 154 -7.78 -23.80 7.49
N LYS A 155 -8.69 -22.87 7.14
CA LYS A 155 -8.35 -21.56 6.55
C LYS A 155 -7.22 -20.84 7.29
N THR A 156 -7.38 -20.68 8.61
CA THR A 156 -6.39 -20.01 9.47
C THR A 156 -5.08 -20.78 9.55
N SER A 157 -5.12 -22.12 9.54
CA SER A 157 -3.91 -22.93 9.55
C SER A 157 -3.11 -22.72 8.26
N VAL A 158 -3.77 -22.75 7.10
CA VAL A 158 -3.12 -22.47 5.80
C VAL A 158 -2.55 -21.05 5.77
N ALA A 159 -3.30 -20.06 6.25
CA ALA A 159 -2.83 -18.68 6.35
C ALA A 159 -1.59 -18.55 7.25
N CYS A 160 -1.57 -19.22 8.40
CA CYS A 160 -0.40 -19.25 9.29
C CYS A 160 0.81 -19.90 8.60
N SER A 161 0.63 -21.08 8.01
CA SER A 161 1.70 -21.80 7.30
C SER A 161 2.29 -21.00 6.15
N TYR A 162 1.45 -20.26 5.44
CA TYR A 162 1.87 -19.32 4.40
C TYR A 162 2.66 -18.16 4.98
N ALA A 163 2.16 -17.54 6.05
CA ALA A 163 2.79 -16.36 6.66
C ALA A 163 4.23 -16.63 7.08
N TRP A 164 4.47 -17.69 7.86
CA TRP A 164 5.82 -17.96 8.35
C TRP A 164 6.73 -18.58 7.28
N GLY A 165 6.16 -19.25 6.28
CA GLY A 165 6.92 -19.76 5.14
C GLY A 165 7.44 -18.64 4.25
N ALA A 166 6.57 -17.68 3.90
CA ALA A 166 6.98 -16.46 3.21
C ALA A 166 8.02 -15.69 4.02
N ALA A 167 7.80 -15.53 5.33
CA ALA A 167 8.76 -14.86 6.21
C ALA A 167 10.10 -15.60 6.31
N SER A 168 10.10 -16.94 6.26
CA SER A 168 11.33 -17.75 6.26
C SER A 168 12.16 -17.58 4.99
N LEU A 169 11.54 -17.12 3.90
CA LEU A 169 12.22 -16.74 2.66
C LEU A 169 12.70 -15.27 2.67
N GLY A 170 12.49 -14.56 3.79
CA GLY A 170 12.93 -13.18 3.97
C GLY A 170 11.88 -12.13 3.59
N HIS A 171 10.68 -12.53 3.18
CA HIS A 171 9.60 -11.59 2.82
C HIS A 171 8.97 -11.00 4.08
N PRO A 172 8.96 -9.68 4.29
CA PRO A 172 8.25 -9.10 5.43
C PRO A 172 6.73 -9.27 5.31
N VAL A 173 6.14 -9.89 6.33
CA VAL A 173 4.73 -10.28 6.39
C VAL A 173 4.03 -9.62 7.58
N LEU A 174 2.83 -9.09 7.33
CA LEU A 174 1.91 -8.63 8.36
C LEU A 174 0.63 -9.48 8.35
N LEU A 175 0.39 -10.20 9.44
CA LEU A 175 -0.79 -11.06 9.62
C LEU A 175 -1.79 -10.38 10.55
N PHE A 176 -2.96 -10.03 10.03
CA PHE A 176 -4.10 -9.63 10.83
C PHE A 176 -4.93 -10.85 11.24
N SER A 177 -5.54 -10.74 12.41
CA SER A 177 -6.52 -11.69 12.89
C SER A 177 -7.70 -10.93 13.43
N LEU A 178 -8.87 -11.17 12.84
CA LEU A 178 -10.11 -10.51 13.24
C LEU A 178 -10.96 -11.38 14.19
N GLU A 179 -10.67 -12.69 14.24
CA GLU A 179 -11.43 -13.68 15.02
C GLU A 179 -10.63 -14.26 16.19
N MET A 180 -9.32 -14.50 15.99
CA MET A 180 -8.47 -15.19 16.96
C MET A 180 -7.48 -14.22 17.62
N SER A 181 -7.11 -14.48 18.87
CA SER A 181 -6.07 -13.69 19.55
C SER A 181 -4.67 -13.97 18.97
N ALA A 182 -3.74 -13.04 19.18
CA ALA A 182 -2.35 -13.20 18.76
C ALA A 182 -1.70 -14.41 19.44
N ASP A 183 -2.08 -14.71 20.69
CA ASP A 183 -1.59 -15.88 21.42
C ASP A 183 -2.08 -17.19 20.79
N GLU A 184 -3.34 -17.26 20.34
CA GLU A 184 -3.86 -18.43 19.65
C GLU A 184 -3.19 -18.66 18.29
N LEU A 185 -2.98 -17.59 17.51
CA LEU A 185 -2.23 -17.69 16.27
C LEU A 185 -0.78 -18.11 16.51
N THR A 186 -0.12 -17.53 17.51
CA THR A 186 1.27 -17.86 17.85
C THR A 186 1.41 -19.32 18.26
N ARG A 187 0.46 -19.87 19.01
CA ARG A 187 0.44 -21.31 19.33
C ARG A 187 0.33 -22.19 18.09
N ARG A 188 -0.48 -21.80 17.09
CA ARG A 188 -0.54 -22.51 15.80
C ARG A 188 0.78 -22.43 15.05
N LEU A 189 1.39 -21.26 14.98
CA LEU A 189 2.69 -21.06 14.33
C LEU A 189 3.77 -21.92 14.96
N LEU A 190 3.87 -21.94 16.29
CA LEU A 190 4.87 -22.74 17.01
C LEU A 190 4.69 -24.24 16.78
N ALA A 191 3.45 -24.73 16.81
CA ALA A 191 3.15 -26.13 16.51
C ALA A 191 3.52 -26.49 15.06
N ASP A 192 3.15 -25.62 14.10
CA ASP A 192 3.42 -25.81 12.68
C ASP A 192 4.93 -25.76 12.36
N MET A 193 5.66 -24.84 12.97
CA MET A 193 7.13 -24.74 12.83
C MET A 193 7.90 -25.93 13.42
N CYS A 194 7.25 -26.69 14.31
CA CYS A 194 7.75 -27.94 14.86
C CYS A 194 7.47 -29.16 13.98
N TYR A 195 6.65 -29.03 12.94
CA TYR A 195 6.34 -30.12 12.05
C TYR A 195 7.54 -30.53 11.20
N THR A 196 7.76 -31.84 11.11
CA THR A 196 8.68 -32.49 10.19
C THR A 196 8.01 -33.73 9.60
N PRO A 197 8.48 -34.25 8.44
CA PRO A 197 7.97 -35.50 7.90
C PRO A 197 8.13 -36.72 8.82
N ARG A 198 8.97 -36.63 9.86
CA ARG A 198 9.27 -37.71 10.80
C ARG A 198 8.57 -37.53 12.16
N GLY A 199 7.81 -36.46 12.35
CA GLY A 199 7.14 -36.14 13.61
C GLY A 199 7.01 -34.64 13.84
N GLY A 200 6.38 -34.25 14.94
CA GLY A 200 6.20 -32.86 15.33
C GLY A 200 5.46 -32.76 16.65
N VAL A 201 5.17 -31.54 17.08
CA VAL A 201 4.41 -31.31 18.32
C VAL A 201 2.93 -31.13 17.97
N GLU A 202 2.08 -31.96 18.56
CA GLU A 202 0.63 -31.87 18.39
C GLU A 202 0.12 -30.50 18.84
N TYR A 203 -0.72 -29.87 18.01
CA TYR A 203 -1.29 -28.56 18.33
C TYR A 203 -2.07 -28.57 19.66
N GLU A 204 -2.78 -29.66 19.99
CA GLU A 204 -3.52 -29.76 21.25
C GLU A 204 -2.62 -29.68 22.47
N LYS A 205 -1.42 -30.28 22.42
CA LYS A 205 -0.44 -30.16 23.52
C LYS A 205 0.03 -28.73 23.68
N VAL A 206 0.29 -28.02 22.58
CA VAL A 206 0.69 -26.60 22.61
C VAL A 206 -0.45 -25.72 23.11
N ARG A 207 -1.67 -25.96 22.65
CA ARG A 207 -2.89 -25.25 23.06
C ARG A 207 -3.15 -25.41 24.56
N ASP A 208 -3.08 -26.64 25.06
CA ASP A 208 -3.41 -27.01 26.44
C ASP A 208 -2.22 -26.82 27.42
N GLY A 209 -1.06 -26.39 26.91
CA GLY A 209 0.14 -26.18 27.73
C GLY A 209 0.78 -27.48 28.25
N ARG A 210 0.48 -28.63 27.64
CA ARG A 210 1.00 -29.96 28.03
C ARG A 210 2.32 -30.32 27.35
N VAL A 211 3.14 -29.32 27.06
CA VAL A 211 4.38 -29.45 26.29
C VAL A 211 5.54 -29.76 27.23
N THR A 212 6.13 -30.95 27.16
CA THR A 212 7.21 -31.39 28.06
C THR A 212 8.32 -32.11 27.32
N GLY A 213 9.48 -32.30 27.97
CA GLY A 213 10.60 -33.07 27.44
C GLY A 213 11.05 -32.58 26.06
N ASP A 214 10.92 -33.44 25.07
CA ASP A 214 11.36 -33.20 23.69
C ASP A 214 10.46 -32.20 22.96
N ASP A 215 9.15 -32.24 23.24
CA ASP A 215 8.18 -31.30 22.67
C ASP A 215 8.54 -29.86 23.08
N LEU A 216 8.92 -29.66 24.35
CA LEU A 216 9.31 -28.34 24.86
C LEU A 216 10.59 -27.85 24.17
N ARG A 217 11.58 -28.73 23.95
CA ARG A 217 12.80 -28.37 23.23
C ARG A 217 12.50 -27.96 21.79
N CYS A 218 11.58 -28.66 21.12
CA CYS A 218 11.12 -28.27 19.79
C CYS A 218 10.47 -26.88 19.80
N VAL A 219 9.51 -26.64 20.70
CA VAL A 219 8.79 -25.34 20.76
C VAL A 219 9.74 -24.19 21.07
N VAL A 220 10.72 -24.38 21.95
CA VAL A 220 11.76 -23.37 22.23
C VAL A 220 12.61 -23.09 20.98
N ALA A 221 12.96 -24.13 20.21
CA ALA A 221 13.69 -23.95 18.96
C ALA A 221 12.84 -23.22 17.90
N ALA A 222 11.55 -23.56 17.78
CA ALA A 222 10.60 -22.87 16.91
C ALA A 222 10.47 -21.39 17.28
N LYS A 223 10.37 -21.07 18.58
CA LYS A 223 10.37 -19.69 19.08
C LYS A 223 11.63 -18.93 18.66
N ARG A 224 12.82 -19.52 18.80
CA ARG A 224 14.08 -18.89 18.36
C ARG A 224 14.12 -18.63 16.86
N ARG A 225 13.53 -19.51 16.04
CA ARG A 225 13.39 -19.27 14.61
C ARG A 225 12.45 -18.09 14.36
N LEU A 226 11.29 -18.09 15.03
CA LEU A 226 10.27 -17.05 14.91
C LEU A 226 10.81 -15.66 15.28
N ASP A 227 11.66 -15.55 16.30
CA ASP A 227 12.30 -14.29 16.71
C ASP A 227 13.08 -13.60 15.58
N ASN A 228 13.56 -14.37 14.59
CA ASN A 228 14.38 -13.87 13.48
C ASN A 228 13.58 -13.67 12.18
N LEU A 229 12.28 -14.00 12.17
CA LEU A 229 11.44 -13.86 10.98
C LEU A 229 10.87 -12.44 10.90
N PRO A 230 10.81 -11.84 9.69
CA PRO A 230 10.12 -10.57 9.47
C PRO A 230 8.59 -10.78 9.42
N LEU A 231 8.02 -11.37 10.46
CA LEU A 231 6.58 -11.68 10.58
C LEU A 231 6.01 -10.94 11.79
N GLU A 232 4.99 -10.12 11.57
CA GLU A 232 4.26 -9.44 12.65
C GLU A 232 2.77 -9.81 12.65
N ILE A 233 2.17 -9.82 13.84
CA ILE A 233 0.77 -10.18 14.06
C ILE A 233 0.00 -9.00 14.66
N SER A 234 -1.24 -8.80 14.23
CA SER A 234 -2.19 -7.83 14.80
C SER A 234 -3.56 -8.48 14.99
N ASP A 235 -3.99 -8.71 16.23
CA ASP A 235 -5.21 -9.43 16.61
C ASP A 235 -6.39 -8.54 17.03
N ARG A 236 -6.42 -7.29 16.54
CA ARG A 236 -7.49 -6.37 16.93
C ARG A 236 -8.80 -6.75 16.26
N ALA A 237 -9.78 -7.18 17.05
CA ALA A 237 -11.15 -7.38 16.60
C ALA A 237 -11.82 -6.06 16.16
N GLY A 238 -12.83 -6.16 15.29
CA GLY A 238 -13.70 -5.04 14.92
C GLY A 238 -13.02 -3.92 14.12
N LEU A 239 -11.93 -4.20 13.41
CA LEU A 239 -11.25 -3.20 12.58
C LEU A 239 -12.12 -2.81 11.37
N THR A 240 -12.35 -1.50 11.21
CA THR A 240 -12.85 -0.95 9.94
C THR A 240 -11.77 -1.04 8.87
N ILE A 241 -12.17 -1.09 7.60
CA ILE A 241 -11.24 -1.09 6.45
C ILE A 241 -10.29 0.11 6.52
N ALA A 242 -10.80 1.29 6.88
CA ALA A 242 -9.97 2.48 7.07
C ALA A 242 -8.87 2.24 8.13
N THR A 243 -9.24 1.72 9.30
CA THR A 243 -8.29 1.45 10.39
C THR A 243 -7.25 0.40 9.98
N LEU A 244 -7.67 -0.64 9.24
CA LEU A 244 -6.77 -1.65 8.69
C LEU A 244 -5.76 -1.04 7.73
N THR A 245 -6.21 -0.26 6.73
CA THR A 245 -5.36 0.45 5.77
C THR A 245 -4.35 1.36 6.46
N ARG A 246 -4.79 2.10 7.49
CA ARG A 246 -3.95 3.01 8.29
C ARG A 246 -2.85 2.24 9.03
N ARG A 247 -3.18 1.09 9.64
CA ARG A 247 -2.20 0.20 10.28
C ARG A 247 -1.20 -0.39 9.29
N VAL A 248 -1.67 -0.89 8.14
CA VAL A 248 -0.80 -1.41 7.07
C VAL A 248 0.16 -0.33 6.58
N ARG A 249 -0.33 0.89 6.31
CA ARG A 249 0.50 2.03 5.88
C ARG A 249 1.54 2.41 6.94
N ARG A 250 1.15 2.48 8.22
CA ARG A 250 2.09 2.76 9.33
C ARG A 250 3.18 1.69 9.42
N HIS A 251 2.82 0.42 9.35
CA HIS A 251 3.78 -0.69 9.39
C HIS A 251 4.72 -0.68 8.18
N LYS A 252 4.19 -0.46 6.97
CA LYS A 252 4.98 -0.29 5.74
C LYS A 252 6.00 0.85 5.86
N ARG A 253 5.61 2.00 6.43
CA ARG A 253 6.51 3.14 6.68
C ARG A 253 7.63 2.78 7.66
N ARG A 254 7.31 2.04 8.75
CA ARG A 254 8.32 1.59 9.72
C ARG A 254 9.33 0.63 9.11
N LEU A 255 8.87 -0.35 8.31
CA LEU A 255 9.78 -1.25 7.59
C LEU A 255 10.68 -0.48 6.62
N ALA A 256 10.14 0.49 5.89
CA ALA A 256 10.90 1.32 4.96
C ALA A 256 12.02 2.10 5.65
N ALA A 257 11.78 2.60 6.87
CA ALA A 257 12.81 3.26 7.67
C ALA A 257 14.01 2.35 8.02
N ASN A 258 13.78 1.03 8.06
CA ASN A 258 14.80 0.01 8.29
C ASN A 258 15.33 -0.61 6.98
N GLY A 259 15.04 -0.01 5.82
CA GLY A 259 15.45 -0.52 4.51
C GLY A 259 14.69 -1.77 4.04
N GLN A 260 13.58 -2.13 4.68
CA GLN A 260 12.75 -3.27 4.33
C GLN A 260 11.45 -2.81 3.63
N LYS A 261 10.88 -3.69 2.81
CA LYS A 261 9.61 -3.46 2.13
C LYS A 261 8.57 -4.45 2.66
N LEU A 262 7.38 -3.97 3.01
CA LEU A 262 6.25 -4.86 3.28
C LEU A 262 5.86 -5.57 1.97
N GLU A 263 5.86 -6.90 1.96
CA GLU A 263 5.61 -7.68 0.74
C GLU A 263 4.33 -8.50 0.80
N LEU A 264 3.88 -8.91 1.99
CA LEU A 264 2.63 -9.66 2.16
C LEU A 264 1.81 -9.12 3.33
N VAL A 265 0.51 -8.96 3.10
CA VAL A 265 -0.49 -8.73 4.14
C VAL A 265 -1.51 -9.84 4.07
N ILE A 266 -1.75 -10.51 5.19
CA ILE A 266 -2.78 -11.54 5.34
C ILE A 266 -3.80 -11.02 6.35
N ILE A 267 -5.10 -11.23 6.09
CA ILE A 267 -6.21 -10.78 6.94
C ILE A 267 -7.10 -11.97 7.28
#